data_AF-A0A292PZ71-F1
#
_entry.id   AF-A0A292PZ71-F1
#
_cell.length_a   1.000
_cell.length_b   1.000
_cell.length_c   1.000
_cell.angle_alpha   90.00
_cell.angle_beta   90.00
_cell.angle_gamma   90.00
#
_symmetry.space_group_name_H-M   'P 1'
#
loop_
_entity.id
_entity.type
_entity.pdbx_description
1 polymer ?
#
loop_
_entity_poly.entity_id
_entity_poly.type
_entity_poly.pdbx_seq_one_letter_code
_entity_poly.pdbx_strand_id
1 'polypeptide(L)'
;MADTAATDTLAASPIKERQNSLENALAHRPDQKELEERNILHPRAEISERQQELAKAMAHRPGKDDLVQPPALIAHQRELEKNMLERDLKVLLPLYHRRSLSLQFANNLQEKLSHRPEPQEVIQKGILRRPSLNHTADEDPTNPCE
;
A
#
# COMPACT_ATOMS: atom_id res chain seq x y z
N MET A 1 -66.61 12.84 -42.51
CA MET A 1 -65.85 13.24 -43.71
C MET A 1 -65.36 14.66 -43.49
N ALA A 2 -64.13 14.96 -43.95
CA ALA A 2 -63.33 16.18 -43.72
C ALA A 2 -62.64 16.25 -42.33
N ASP A 3 -61.33 16.49 -42.18
CA ASP A 3 -60.26 16.81 -43.13
C ASP A 3 -58.92 16.38 -42.52
N THR A 4 -58.23 15.41 -43.14
CA THR A 4 -56.85 15.01 -42.81
C THR A 4 -55.93 15.39 -43.97
N ALA A 5 -55.85 16.68 -44.31
CA ALA A 5 -55.06 17.14 -45.45
C ALA A 5 -54.72 18.63 -45.33
N ALA A 6 -53.96 19.04 -44.31
CA ALA A 6 -53.60 20.46 -44.20
C ALA A 6 -52.27 20.77 -43.51
N THR A 7 -51.27 19.88 -43.58
CA THR A 7 -49.88 20.25 -43.23
C THR A 7 -48.88 19.56 -44.15
N ASP A 8 -49.07 19.69 -45.45
CA ASP A 8 -48.03 19.38 -46.43
C ASP A 8 -47.86 20.60 -47.34
N THR A 9 -47.12 21.58 -46.85
CA THR A 9 -46.39 22.58 -47.64
C THR A 9 -45.73 23.57 -46.69
N LEU A 10 -44.46 23.91 -47.01
CA LEU A 10 -43.61 24.98 -46.45
C LEU A 10 -42.48 24.51 -45.50
N ALA A 11 -41.25 24.72 -46.00
CA ALA A 11 -39.91 24.63 -45.39
C ALA A 11 -39.28 23.23 -45.24
N ALA A 12 -38.65 22.77 -46.32
CA ALA A 12 -37.49 21.89 -46.19
C ALA A 12 -36.40 22.57 -45.33
N SER A 13 -35.71 21.76 -44.50
CA SER A 13 -34.45 22.08 -43.78
C SER A 13 -34.60 22.87 -42.47
N PRO A 14 -35.10 22.23 -41.39
CA PRO A 14 -34.23 21.66 -40.33
C PRO A 14 -34.70 20.29 -39.80
N ILE A 15 -35.92 19.87 -40.15
CA ILE A 15 -36.52 18.61 -39.68
C ILE A 15 -35.88 17.42 -40.39
N LYS A 16 -35.60 17.53 -41.70
CA LYS A 16 -34.90 16.49 -42.47
C LYS A 16 -33.46 16.30 -42.01
N GLU A 17 -32.77 17.38 -41.64
CA GLU A 17 -31.41 17.32 -41.07
C GLU A 17 -31.42 16.63 -39.70
N ARG A 18 -32.39 16.96 -38.84
CA ARG A 18 -32.59 16.26 -37.56
C ARG A 18 -32.90 14.78 -37.76
N GLN A 19 -33.72 14.43 -38.77
CA GLN A 19 -34.01 13.05 -39.12
C GLN A 19 -32.74 12.31 -39.57
N ASN A 20 -31.94 12.91 -40.45
CA ASN A 20 -30.68 12.32 -40.90
C ASN A 20 -29.67 12.14 -39.75
N SER A 21 -29.54 13.14 -38.86
CA SER A 21 -28.69 13.05 -37.67
C SER A 21 -29.18 11.97 -36.69
N LEU A 22 -30.48 11.84 -36.48
CA LEU A 22 -31.07 10.82 -35.62
C LEU A 22 -30.85 9.42 -36.22
N GLU A 23 -31.05 9.26 -37.53
CA GLU A 23 -30.81 8.02 -38.24
C GLU A 23 -29.35 7.58 -38.13
N ASN A 24 -28.41 8.51 -38.31
CA ASN A 24 -26.99 8.24 -38.12
C ASN A 24 -26.65 7.84 -36.66
N ALA A 25 -27.25 8.51 -35.68
CA ALA A 25 -27.05 8.18 -34.26
C ALA A 25 -27.64 6.81 -33.88
N LEU A 26 -28.78 6.44 -34.46
CA LEU A 26 -29.41 5.14 -34.25
C LEU A 26 -28.64 4.01 -34.93
N ALA A 27 -28.02 4.26 -36.09
CA ALA A 27 -27.19 3.28 -36.78
C ALA A 27 -25.95 2.85 -35.97
N HIS A 28 -25.42 3.74 -35.13
CA HIS A 28 -24.25 3.49 -34.28
C HIS A 28 -24.63 3.26 -32.81
N ARG A 29 -25.92 3.01 -32.53
CA ARG A 29 -26.38 2.82 -31.16
C ARG A 29 -25.82 1.50 -30.62
N PRO A 30 -25.05 1.50 -29.52
CA PRO A 30 -24.59 0.28 -28.88
C PRO A 30 -25.75 -0.53 -28.30
N ASP A 31 -25.60 -1.85 -28.30
CA ASP A 31 -26.59 -2.77 -27.76
C ASP A 31 -26.73 -2.62 -26.24
N GLN A 32 -27.90 -2.99 -25.71
CA GLN A 32 -28.16 -2.95 -24.27
C GLN A 32 -27.10 -3.69 -23.46
N LYS A 33 -26.68 -4.87 -23.95
CA LYS A 33 -25.63 -5.69 -23.33
C LYS A 33 -24.27 -4.99 -23.29
N GLU A 34 -23.89 -4.30 -24.35
CA GLU A 34 -22.61 -3.56 -24.39
C GLU A 34 -22.60 -2.40 -23.38
N LEU A 35 -23.76 -1.77 -23.16
CA LEU A 35 -23.90 -0.74 -22.13
C LEU A 35 -23.82 -1.32 -20.72
N GLU A 36 -24.32 -2.55 -20.51
CA GLU A 36 -24.18 -3.29 -19.25
C GLU A 36 -22.72 -3.69 -19.01
N GLU A 37 -22.02 -4.20 -20.02
CA GLU A 37 -20.61 -4.55 -19.95
C GLU A 37 -19.70 -3.34 -19.69
N ARG A 38 -20.05 -2.18 -20.25
CA ARG A 38 -19.36 -0.91 -19.97
C ARG A 38 -19.77 -0.27 -18.64
N ASN A 39 -20.61 -0.91 -17.84
CA ASN A 39 -21.17 -0.41 -16.57
C ASN A 39 -21.90 0.94 -16.71
N ILE A 40 -22.45 1.21 -17.89
CA ILE A 40 -23.25 2.41 -18.17
C ILE A 40 -24.71 2.12 -17.85
N LEU A 41 -25.20 0.92 -18.19
CA LEU A 41 -26.55 0.47 -17.90
C LEU A 41 -26.52 -0.61 -16.82
N HIS A 42 -27.35 -0.46 -15.79
CA HIS A 42 -27.47 -1.47 -14.75
C HIS A 42 -28.76 -2.27 -15.01
N PRO A 43 -28.69 -3.61 -15.14
CA PRO A 43 -29.85 -4.44 -15.52
C PRO A 43 -30.99 -4.44 -14.50
N ARG A 44 -30.78 -3.82 -13.32
CA ARG A 44 -31.78 -3.63 -12.29
C ARG A 44 -31.90 -2.14 -12.03
N ALA A 45 -32.96 -1.55 -12.57
CA ALA A 45 -33.26 -0.13 -12.59
C ALA A 45 -33.34 0.56 -11.20
N GLU A 46 -33.17 -0.16 -10.09
CA GLU A 46 -33.25 0.36 -8.72
C GLU A 46 -32.33 -0.38 -7.74
N ILE A 47 -31.08 -0.68 -8.11
CA ILE A 47 -30.11 -1.04 -7.07
C ILE A 47 -29.78 0.26 -6.32
N SER A 48 -30.54 0.55 -5.27
CA SER A 48 -30.16 1.55 -4.28
C SER A 48 -28.68 1.36 -3.97
N GLU A 49 -27.89 2.43 -4.04
CA GLU A 49 -26.43 2.43 -3.77
C GLU A 49 -26.08 1.56 -2.56
N ARG A 50 -26.94 1.57 -1.53
CA ARG A 50 -26.89 0.74 -0.32
C ARG A 50 -26.87 -0.78 -0.57
N GLN A 51 -27.64 -1.29 -1.53
CA GLN A 51 -27.63 -2.72 -1.89
C GLN A 51 -26.34 -3.08 -2.62
N GLN A 52 -25.81 -2.16 -3.44
CA GLN A 52 -24.53 -2.36 -4.14
C GLN A 52 -23.36 -2.33 -3.15
N GLU A 53 -23.37 -1.40 -2.20
CA GLU A 53 -22.41 -1.34 -1.09
C GLU A 53 -22.46 -2.61 -0.24
N LEU A 54 -23.66 -3.09 0.10
CA LEU A 54 -23.82 -4.33 0.84
C LEU A 54 -23.29 -5.53 0.06
N ALA A 55 -23.54 -5.61 -1.24
CA ALA A 55 -22.98 -6.66 -2.10
C ALA A 55 -21.45 -6.61 -2.16
N LYS A 56 -20.86 -5.40 -2.30
CA LYS A 56 -19.41 -5.19 -2.26
C LYS A 56 -18.83 -5.59 -0.90
N ALA A 57 -19.48 -5.22 0.20
CA ALA A 57 -19.05 -5.57 1.55
C ALA A 57 -19.12 -7.08 1.82
N MET A 58 -20.13 -7.77 1.28
CA MET A 58 -20.25 -9.22 1.39
C MET A 58 -19.21 -9.96 0.53
N ALA A 59 -18.86 -9.44 -0.65
CA ALA A 59 -17.83 -10.03 -1.51
C ALA A 59 -16.43 -9.99 -0.90
N HIS A 60 -16.14 -8.97 -0.07
CA HIS A 60 -14.86 -8.82 0.61
C HIS A 60 -14.81 -9.43 2.01
N ARG A 61 -15.87 -10.11 2.46
CA ARG A 61 -15.89 -10.72 3.78
C ARG A 61 -15.10 -12.04 3.76
N PRO A 62 -13.94 -12.15 4.45
CA PRO A 62 -13.23 -13.41 4.56
C PRO A 62 -14.10 -14.47 5.24
N GLY A 63 -13.99 -15.72 4.79
CA GLY A 63 -14.71 -16.86 5.36
C GLY A 63 -14.30 -17.12 6.81
N LYS A 64 -15.07 -17.94 7.53
CA LYS A 64 -14.69 -18.35 8.90
C LYS A 64 -13.36 -19.10 8.93
N ASP A 65 -13.05 -19.79 7.83
CA ASP A 65 -11.80 -20.53 7.65
C ASP A 65 -10.60 -19.60 7.38
N ASP A 66 -10.83 -18.43 6.78
CA ASP A 66 -9.82 -17.37 6.61
C ASP A 66 -9.56 -16.58 7.90
N LEU A 67 -10.50 -16.61 8.86
CA LEU A 67 -10.35 -15.98 10.18
C LEU A 67 -9.45 -16.77 11.13
N VAL A 68 -9.23 -18.05 10.85
CA VAL A 68 -8.23 -18.85 11.57
C VAL A 68 -6.88 -18.49 10.97
N GLN A 69 -6.21 -17.48 11.53
CA GLN A 69 -4.87 -17.12 11.08
C GLN A 69 -3.97 -18.36 11.20
N PRO A 70 -3.42 -18.89 10.09
CA PRO A 70 -2.45 -19.96 10.17
C PRO A 70 -1.28 -19.46 11.03
N PRO A 71 -0.70 -20.29 11.92
CA PRO A 71 0.37 -19.89 12.82
C PRO A 71 1.57 -19.24 12.11
N ALA A 72 1.75 -19.51 10.81
CA ALA A 72 2.72 -18.85 9.95
C ALA A 72 2.48 -17.34 9.74
N LEU A 73 1.22 -16.88 9.67
CA LEU A 73 0.88 -15.46 9.58
C LEU A 73 1.14 -14.74 10.91
N ILE A 74 0.88 -15.40 12.05
CA ILE A 74 1.20 -14.86 13.38
C ILE A 74 2.72 -14.75 13.58
N ALA A 75 3.47 -15.76 13.14
CA ALA A 75 4.93 -15.72 13.14
C ALA A 75 5.49 -14.61 12.23
N HIS A 76 4.93 -14.50 11.01
CA HIS A 76 5.30 -13.45 10.08
C HIS A 76 4.98 -12.06 10.65
N GLN A 77 3.80 -11.88 11.27
CA GLN A 77 3.40 -10.61 11.88
C GLN A 77 4.30 -10.23 13.06
N ARG A 78 4.72 -11.19 13.90
CA ARG A 78 5.73 -10.97 14.95
C ARG A 78 7.12 -10.63 14.40
N GLU A 79 7.52 -11.25 13.30
CA GLU A 79 8.76 -10.93 12.60
C GLU A 79 8.67 -9.58 11.88
N LEU A 80 7.49 -9.21 11.39
CA LEU A 80 7.19 -7.87 10.89
C LEU A 80 7.36 -6.87 12.02
N GLU A 81 6.72 -7.05 13.18
CA GLU A 81 6.83 -6.19 14.37
C GLU A 81 8.28 -6.01 14.85
N LYS A 82 9.08 -7.09 14.92
CA LYS A 82 10.51 -7.01 15.26
C LYS A 82 11.31 -6.18 14.26
N ASN A 83 10.95 -6.26 12.99
CA ASN A 83 11.56 -5.51 11.90
C ASN A 83 10.82 -4.21 11.57
N MET A 84 9.72 -3.85 12.25
CA MET A 84 8.91 -2.66 11.93
C MET A 84 9.59 -1.37 12.39
N LEU A 85 10.49 -1.45 13.38
CA LEU A 85 11.47 -0.37 13.63
C LEU A 85 12.40 -0.12 12.42
N GLU A 86 12.63 -1.12 11.57
CA GLU A 86 13.45 -1.01 10.36
C GLU A 86 12.63 -0.78 9.08
N ARG A 87 11.39 -1.29 8.99
CA ARG A 87 10.53 -1.14 7.79
C ARG A 87 9.96 0.26 7.66
N ASP A 88 9.58 0.92 8.74
CA ASP A 88 9.05 2.29 8.68
C ASP A 88 10.09 3.27 8.12
N LEU A 89 11.38 3.02 8.38
CA LEU A 89 12.50 3.74 7.75
C LEU A 89 12.83 3.26 6.33
N LYS A 90 12.59 1.99 5.99
CA LYS A 90 12.87 1.42 4.65
C LYS A 90 11.80 1.76 3.61
N VAL A 91 10.55 2.02 4.02
CA VAL A 91 9.41 2.30 3.12
C VAL A 91 9.30 3.79 2.79
N LEU A 92 9.63 4.68 3.73
CA LEU A 92 9.48 6.14 3.54
C LEU A 92 10.68 6.80 2.83
N LEU A 93 11.82 6.11 2.75
CA LEU A 93 13.12 6.72 2.44
C LEU A 93 13.73 6.12 1.17
N PRO A 94 14.02 6.91 0.11
CA PRO A 94 14.60 6.41 -1.13
C PRO A 94 15.86 5.58 -0.90
N LEU A 95 16.07 4.51 -1.66
CA LEU A 95 17.21 3.58 -1.52
C LEU A 95 18.58 4.30 -1.45
N TYR A 96 18.72 5.42 -2.17
CA TYR A 96 19.91 6.27 -2.13
C TYR A 96 20.11 6.95 -0.76
N HIS A 97 19.06 7.50 -0.18
CA HIS A 97 19.10 8.17 1.13
C HIS A 97 19.39 7.17 2.25
N ARG A 98 18.87 5.94 2.16
CA ARG A 98 19.23 4.85 3.09
C ARG A 98 20.73 4.53 3.04
N ARG A 99 21.28 4.43 1.83
CA ARG A 99 22.71 4.14 1.63
C ARG A 99 23.59 5.28 2.12
N SER A 100 23.19 6.55 1.92
CA SER A 100 23.96 7.70 2.42
C SER A 100 23.97 7.77 3.94
N LEU A 101 22.83 7.55 4.61
CA LEU A 101 22.77 7.49 6.08
C LEU A 101 23.63 6.34 6.63
N SER A 102 23.55 5.15 6.02
CA SER A 102 24.37 4.01 6.43
C SER A 102 25.87 4.32 6.33
N LEU A 103 26.30 5.00 5.26
CA LEU A 103 27.69 5.44 5.09
C LEU A 103 28.08 6.53 6.10
N GLN A 104 27.19 7.48 6.38
CA GLN A 104 27.44 8.51 7.38
C GLN A 104 27.61 7.92 8.79
N PHE A 105 26.82 6.93 9.17
CA PHE A 105 27.00 6.22 10.44
C PHE A 105 28.34 5.47 10.48
N ALA A 106 28.73 4.79 9.39
CA ALA A 106 30.02 4.11 9.32
C ALA A 106 31.20 5.09 9.47
N ASN A 107 31.15 6.24 8.80
CA ASN A 107 32.18 7.26 8.89
C ASN A 107 32.26 7.86 10.29
N ASN A 108 31.11 8.18 10.91
CA ASN A 108 31.07 8.75 12.27
C ASN A 108 31.55 7.74 13.33
N LEU A 109 31.26 6.45 13.14
CA LEU A 109 31.79 5.40 14.01
C LEU A 109 33.31 5.31 13.88
N GLN A 110 33.83 5.33 12.66
CA GLN A 110 35.28 5.26 12.40
C GLN A 110 36.02 6.43 13.05
N GLU A 111 35.46 7.64 12.96
CA GLU A 111 35.97 8.83 13.63
C GLU A 111 36.03 8.63 15.15
N LYS A 112 34.95 8.16 15.78
CA LYS A 112 34.89 7.89 17.22
C LYS A 112 35.85 6.80 17.67
N LEU A 113 36.04 5.77 16.85
CA LEU A 113 36.99 4.69 17.12
C LEU A 113 38.44 5.16 17.00
N SER A 114 38.73 6.14 16.15
CA SER A 114 40.09 6.70 16.03
C SER A 114 40.54 7.43 17.30
N HIS A 115 39.59 7.96 18.08
CA HIS A 115 39.85 8.66 19.35
C HIS A 115 39.61 7.73 20.55
N ARG A 116 39.61 6.41 20.33
CA ARG A 116 39.42 5.45 21.40
C ARG A 116 40.59 5.58 22.40
N PRO A 117 40.33 5.87 23.68
CA PRO A 117 41.38 5.99 24.68
C PRO A 117 42.02 4.63 24.95
N GLU A 118 43.32 4.64 25.21
CA GLU A 118 44.06 3.43 25.57
C GLU A 118 43.55 2.86 26.92
N PRO A 119 43.62 1.54 27.12
CA PRO A 119 43.12 0.89 28.34
C PRO A 119 43.67 1.51 29.63
N GLN A 120 44.92 1.97 29.61
CA GLN A 120 45.60 2.60 30.75
C GLN A 120 44.93 3.93 31.14
N GLU A 121 44.46 4.72 30.18
CA GLU A 121 43.73 5.97 30.46
C GLU A 121 42.37 5.69 31.10
N VAL A 122 41.69 4.63 30.66
CA VAL A 122 40.41 4.20 31.21
C VAL A 122 40.58 3.71 32.66
N ILE A 123 41.69 3.02 32.95
CA ILE A 123 42.08 2.63 34.31
C ILE A 123 42.40 3.86 35.17
N GLN A 124 43.11 4.85 34.62
CA GLN A 124 43.45 6.09 35.32
C GLN A 124 42.21 6.92 35.68
N LYS A 125 41.21 6.93 34.79
CA LYS A 125 39.90 7.53 35.04
C LYS A 125 39.07 6.76 36.08
N GLY A 126 39.59 5.65 36.61
CA GLY A 126 38.93 4.83 37.63
C GLY A 126 37.75 4.01 37.11
N ILE A 127 37.59 3.92 35.78
CA ILE A 127 36.49 3.17 35.14
C ILE A 127 36.81 1.67 35.16
N LEU A 128 38.08 1.31 34.93
CA LEU A 128 38.56 -0.08 34.97
C LEU A 128 39.56 -0.28 36.11
N ARG A 129 39.57 -1.47 36.71
CA ARG A 129 40.61 -1.86 37.68
C ARG A 129 41.91 -2.14 36.93
N ARG A 130 43.05 -1.87 37.58
CA ARG A 130 44.35 -2.30 37.06
C ARG A 130 44.35 -3.82 36.89
N PRO A 131 44.85 -4.35 35.77
CA PRO A 131 45.10 -5.78 35.64
C PRO A 131 46.07 -6.16 36.75
N SER A 132 45.62 -6.96 37.73
CA SER A 132 46.54 -7.59 38.65
C SER A 132 47.22 -8.73 37.89
N LEU A 133 48.53 -8.90 38.09
CA LEU A 133 49.35 -9.94 37.46
C LEU A 133 48.86 -11.39 37.75
N ASN A 134 47.82 -11.55 38.57
CA ASN A 134 47.26 -12.83 39.00
C ASN A 134 45.80 -13.06 38.52
N HIS A 135 45.23 -12.19 37.69
CA HIS A 135 43.87 -12.41 37.15
C HIS A 135 43.97 -13.07 35.78
N THR A 136 43.84 -14.39 35.75
CA THR A 136 43.72 -15.19 34.53
C THR A 136 42.54 -14.68 33.71
N ALA A 137 42.78 -14.54 32.40
CA ALA A 137 41.94 -13.82 31.45
C ALA A 137 40.59 -14.49 31.09
N ASP A 138 40.00 -15.29 31.99
CA ASP A 138 38.87 -16.19 31.64
C ASP A 138 37.57 -16.01 32.45
N GLU A 139 37.49 -15.09 33.40
CA GLU A 139 36.22 -14.86 34.11
C GLU A 139 35.38 -13.81 33.36
N ASP A 140 34.78 -14.24 32.24
CA ASP A 140 33.65 -13.56 31.63
C ASP A 140 32.50 -13.53 32.67
N PRO A 141 32.08 -12.35 33.16
CA PRO A 141 31.05 -12.25 34.20
C PRO A 141 29.66 -12.72 33.73
N THR A 142 29.54 -13.16 32.47
CA THR A 142 28.32 -13.68 31.84
C THR A 142 28.21 -15.20 31.89
N ASN A 143 29.27 -15.92 32.31
CA ASN A 143 29.20 -17.37 32.52
C ASN A 143 28.75 -17.67 33.96
N PRO A 144 27.57 -18.27 34.18
CA PRO A 144 27.17 -18.71 35.51
C PRO A 144 28.06 -19.89 35.94
N CYS A 145 28.61 -19.82 37.16
CA CYS A 145 29.20 -20.99 37.81
C CYS A 145 28.13 -22.08 37.96
N GLU A 146 28.41 -23.28 37.44
CA GLU A 146 27.62 -24.49 37.76
C GLU A 146 27.72 -24.88 39.23
#